data_AF-A0A088EVS7-F1
#
_entry.id   AF-A0A088EVS7-F1
#
_cell.length_a   1.000
_cell.length_b   1.000
_cell.length_c   1.000
_cell.angle_alpha   90.00
_cell.angle_beta   90.00
_cell.angle_gamma   90.00
#
_symmetry.space_group_name_H-M   'P 1'
#
loop_
_entity.id
_entity.type
_entity.pdbx_description
1 polymer ?
#
loop_
_entity_poly.entity_id
_entity_poly.type
_entity_poly.pdbx_seq_one_letter_code
_entity_poly.pdbx_strand_id
1 'polypeptide(L)'
;MKKLLLTLTAVAGLTFASQAQEFGFKKTDFIVEGNFSANTTNDKTTKEKTSTFNFNPSVGYFVSDKIAVGLDFNFGNEKNTNYMGTSDTYDKVSNFGIGAYGRYYFLDLGSRFKTYAQLAAGYQQATGEINDGTSTLDVPKIKGFGAGAGLGVNYFVTENIAINFGLTDLVSFGTAKADGGKSSNAFNANINSFNNFFDTAKFGLTFKF
;
A
#
# COMPACT_ATOMS: atom_id res chain seq x y z
N MET A 1 -20.62 -39.67 -26.29
CA MET A 1 -20.20 -39.93 -24.90
C MET A 1 -19.19 -38.90 -24.36
N LYS A 2 -18.10 -38.56 -25.08
CA LYS A 2 -17.10 -37.56 -24.61
C LYS A 2 -17.65 -36.15 -24.35
N LYS A 3 -18.61 -35.70 -25.17
CA LYS A 3 -19.24 -34.37 -25.01
C LYS A 3 -20.13 -34.28 -23.77
N LEU A 4 -20.83 -35.37 -23.44
CA LEU A 4 -21.73 -35.44 -22.26
C LEU A 4 -20.92 -35.45 -20.96
N LEU A 5 -19.77 -36.12 -20.95
CA LEU A 5 -18.86 -36.15 -19.80
C LEU A 5 -18.29 -34.74 -19.53
N LEU A 6 -17.93 -33.99 -20.58
CA LEU A 6 -17.40 -32.64 -20.44
C LEU A 6 -18.44 -31.65 -19.88
N THR A 7 -19.69 -31.73 -20.34
CA THR A 7 -20.78 -30.90 -19.80
C THR A 7 -21.12 -31.30 -18.36
N LEU A 8 -21.11 -32.60 -18.04
CA LEU A 8 -21.40 -33.07 -16.69
C LEU A 8 -20.29 -32.69 -15.70
N THR A 9 -19.02 -32.72 -16.12
CA THR A 9 -17.90 -32.21 -15.31
C THR A 9 -17.94 -30.70 -15.16
N ALA A 10 -18.35 -29.95 -16.20
CA ALA A 10 -18.53 -28.51 -16.11
C ALA A 10 -19.69 -28.14 -15.17
N VAL A 11 -20.83 -28.83 -15.25
CA VAL A 11 -21.98 -28.62 -14.35
C VAL A 11 -21.64 -29.06 -12.92
N ALA A 12 -20.98 -30.20 -12.75
CA ALA A 12 -20.51 -30.67 -11.44
C ALA A 12 -19.53 -29.67 -10.81
N GLY A 13 -18.55 -29.17 -11.59
CA GLY A 13 -17.60 -28.15 -11.15
C GLY A 13 -18.27 -26.83 -10.73
N LEU A 14 -19.35 -26.44 -11.40
CA LEU A 14 -20.16 -25.27 -11.03
C LEU A 14 -21.00 -25.52 -9.76
N THR A 15 -21.47 -26.75 -9.54
CA THR A 15 -22.22 -27.12 -8.32
C THR A 15 -21.33 -27.31 -7.08
N PHE A 16 -20.05 -27.69 -7.24
CA PHE A 16 -19.11 -27.71 -6.11
C PHE A 16 -18.63 -26.30 -5.72
N ALA A 17 -18.70 -25.33 -6.64
CA ALA A 17 -18.43 -23.92 -6.36
C ALA A 17 -19.61 -23.20 -5.66
N SER A 18 -20.76 -23.86 -5.49
CA SER A 18 -21.93 -23.32 -4.77
C SER A 18 -22.04 -23.77 -3.32
N GLN A 19 -21.02 -24.43 -2.75
CA GLN A 19 -20.87 -24.41 -1.30
C GLN A 19 -20.75 -22.94 -0.89
N ALA A 20 -21.61 -22.48 0.02
CA ALA A 20 -21.62 -21.09 0.47
C ALA A 20 -20.25 -20.71 1.03
N GLN A 21 -19.38 -20.15 0.17
CA GLN A 21 -18.06 -19.72 0.58
C GLN A 21 -18.23 -18.57 1.58
N GLU A 22 -17.69 -18.76 2.78
CA GLU A 22 -17.83 -17.80 3.86
C GLU A 22 -16.74 -16.74 3.69
N PHE A 23 -17.05 -15.73 2.86
CA PHE A 23 -16.15 -14.61 2.61
C PHE A 23 -16.12 -13.66 3.80
N GLY A 24 -14.93 -13.44 4.34
CA GLY A 24 -14.71 -12.57 5.49
C GLY A 24 -13.56 -13.03 6.36
N PHE A 25 -13.45 -12.37 7.50
CA PHE A 25 -12.43 -12.61 8.49
C PHE A 25 -13.07 -13.11 9.78
N LYS A 26 -12.34 -13.93 10.51
CA LYS A 26 -12.73 -14.49 11.80
C LYS A 26 -11.66 -14.22 12.82
N LYS A 27 -12.04 -14.26 14.10
CA LYS A 27 -11.07 -14.29 15.19
C LYS A 27 -10.04 -15.38 14.92
N THR A 28 -8.78 -15.08 15.20
CA THR A 28 -7.59 -15.90 14.97
C THR A 28 -7.07 -16.00 13.53
N ASP A 29 -7.78 -15.45 12.55
CA ASP A 29 -7.25 -15.35 11.19
C ASP A 29 -5.97 -14.52 11.18
N PHE A 30 -5.01 -14.96 10.38
CA PHE A 30 -3.80 -14.21 10.07
C PHE A 30 -3.92 -13.64 8.65
N ILE A 31 -3.52 -12.39 8.47
CA ILE A 31 -3.43 -11.77 7.16
C ILE A 31 -2.00 -11.37 6.82
N VAL A 32 -1.65 -11.59 5.56
CA VAL A 32 -0.46 -11.01 4.93
C VAL A 32 -0.95 -10.18 3.76
N GLU A 33 -0.70 -8.88 3.79
CA GLU A 33 -1.19 -7.93 2.80
C GLU A 33 -0.04 -7.12 2.24
N GLY A 34 -0.05 -6.82 0.94
CA GLY A 34 0.99 -6.03 0.31
C GLY A 34 0.47 -5.18 -0.83
N ASN A 35 0.85 -3.91 -0.86
CA ASN A 35 0.64 -3.02 -2.00
C ASN A 35 1.97 -2.81 -2.73
N PHE A 36 1.91 -2.78 -4.05
CA PHE A 36 3.10 -2.61 -4.90
C PHE A 36 2.81 -1.59 -6.00
N SER A 37 3.73 -0.65 -6.20
CA SER A 37 3.69 0.24 -7.35
C SER A 37 5.07 0.45 -7.94
N ALA A 38 5.15 0.42 -9.27
CA ALA A 38 6.35 0.77 -10.01
C ALA A 38 5.93 1.62 -11.22
N ASN A 39 6.49 2.81 -11.33
CA ASN A 39 6.23 3.74 -12.43
C ASN A 39 7.57 4.21 -13.01
N THR A 40 7.61 4.39 -14.32
CA THR A 40 8.70 5.13 -14.96
C THR A 40 8.13 6.05 -16.02
N THR A 41 8.47 7.32 -15.92
CA THR A 41 8.16 8.36 -16.90
C THR A 41 9.46 8.86 -17.52
N ASN A 42 9.46 9.03 -18.84
CA ASN A 42 10.62 9.53 -19.57
C ASN A 42 10.18 10.64 -20.53
N ASP A 43 10.43 11.88 -20.15
CA ASP A 43 10.18 13.06 -20.97
C ASP A 43 11.43 13.34 -21.82
N LYS A 44 11.29 13.14 -23.14
CA LYS A 44 12.37 13.37 -24.10
C LYS A 44 12.57 14.85 -24.45
N THR A 45 11.58 15.69 -24.17
CA THR A 45 11.64 17.14 -24.39
C THR A 45 12.49 17.80 -23.33
N THR A 46 12.20 17.51 -22.06
CA THR A 46 13.00 18.00 -20.93
C THR A 46 14.24 17.14 -20.67
N LYS A 47 14.33 15.96 -21.29
CA LYS A 47 15.38 14.94 -21.08
C LYS A 47 15.46 14.51 -19.61
N GLU A 48 14.29 14.24 -19.04
CA GLU A 48 14.15 13.82 -17.66
C GLU A 48 13.49 12.44 -17.59
N LYS A 49 14.05 11.59 -16.73
CA LYS A 49 13.50 10.27 -16.44
C LYS A 49 13.25 10.14 -14.94
N THR A 50 11.99 9.93 -14.57
CA THR A 50 11.57 9.65 -13.20
C THR A 50 11.21 8.18 -13.09
N SER A 51 11.81 7.48 -12.13
CA SER A 51 11.47 6.11 -11.77
C SER A 51 11.07 6.07 -10.30
N THR A 52 9.88 5.53 -10.04
CA THR A 52 9.33 5.39 -8.69
C THR A 52 8.99 3.94 -8.42
N PHE A 53 9.35 3.46 -7.24
CA PHE A 53 9.05 2.13 -6.72
C PHE A 53 8.52 2.27 -5.30
N ASN A 54 7.42 1.59 -4.99
CA ASN A 54 6.91 1.47 -3.62
C ASN A 54 6.45 0.04 -3.36
N PHE A 55 6.76 -0.44 -2.17
CA PHE A 55 6.30 -1.72 -1.66
C PHE A 55 5.89 -1.56 -0.18
N ASN A 56 4.65 -1.92 0.13
CA ASN A 56 4.04 -1.76 1.44
C ASN A 56 3.50 -3.09 1.94
N PRO A 57 4.34 -4.02 2.42
CA PRO A 57 3.88 -5.24 3.05
C PRO A 57 3.40 -4.98 4.47
N SER A 58 2.49 -5.82 4.93
CA SER A 58 1.92 -5.79 6.27
C SER A 58 1.48 -7.18 6.68
N VAL A 59 1.44 -7.39 7.98
CA VAL A 59 0.91 -8.60 8.60
C VAL A 59 -0.08 -8.20 9.68
N GLY A 60 -1.13 -9.00 9.85
CA GLY A 60 -2.20 -8.71 10.80
C GLY A 60 -2.76 -9.96 11.43
N TYR A 61 -3.28 -9.82 12.64
CA TYR A 61 -3.93 -10.87 13.40
C TYR A 61 -5.29 -10.40 13.89
N PHE A 62 -6.32 -11.20 13.65
CA PHE A 62 -7.69 -10.90 14.06
C PHE A 62 -7.90 -11.28 15.52
N VAL A 63 -7.97 -10.27 16.41
CA VAL A 63 -8.28 -10.45 17.84
C VAL A 63 -9.78 -10.66 18.09
N SER A 64 -10.61 -10.31 17.10
CA SER A 64 -12.04 -10.61 17.01
C SER A 64 -12.45 -10.74 15.55
N ASP A 65 -13.69 -11.13 15.28
CA ASP A 65 -14.22 -11.25 13.90
C ASP A 65 -14.22 -9.92 13.12
N LYS A 66 -14.01 -8.78 13.79
CA LYS A 66 -14.02 -7.45 13.18
C LYS A 66 -12.79 -6.61 13.44
N ILE A 67 -11.89 -7.03 14.33
CA ILE A 67 -10.73 -6.22 14.72
C ILE A 67 -9.46 -7.01 14.43
N ALA A 68 -8.59 -6.40 13.63
CA ALA A 68 -7.23 -6.86 13.39
C ALA A 68 -6.24 -5.86 14.00
N VAL A 69 -5.13 -6.37 14.52
CA VAL A 69 -3.94 -5.58 14.88
C VAL A 69 -2.76 -6.12 14.10
N GLY A 70 -1.84 -5.25 13.72
CA GLY A 70 -0.77 -5.67 12.83
C GLY A 70 0.41 -4.73 12.78
N LEU A 71 1.38 -5.13 11.98
CA LEU A 71 2.57 -4.36 11.63
C LEU A 71 2.55 -4.08 10.14
N ASP A 72 2.96 -2.88 9.78
CA ASP A 72 3.14 -2.46 8.40
C ASP A 72 4.58 -1.99 8.18
N PHE A 73 5.03 -2.18 6.94
CA PHE A 73 6.33 -1.72 6.50
C PHE A 73 6.17 -0.93 5.22
N ASN A 74 7.10 -0.03 5.00
CA ASN A 74 7.14 0.80 3.82
C ASN A 74 8.56 0.80 3.27
N PHE A 75 8.68 0.47 1.99
CA PHE A 75 9.91 0.56 1.23
C PHE A 75 9.60 1.36 -0.02
N GLY A 76 10.42 2.34 -0.32
CA GLY A 76 10.28 3.07 -1.56
C GLY A 76 11.60 3.59 -2.08
N ASN A 77 11.61 3.84 -3.37
CA ASN A 77 12.70 4.51 -4.05
C ASN A 77 12.12 5.40 -5.14
N GLU A 78 12.61 6.63 -5.20
CA GLU A 78 12.41 7.52 -6.33
C GLU A 78 13.78 7.94 -6.86
N LYS A 79 13.93 7.92 -8.18
CA LYS A 79 15.11 8.42 -8.87
C LYS A 79 14.69 9.31 -10.03
N ASN A 80 15.15 10.55 -9.99
CA ASN A 80 14.99 11.56 -11.03
C ASN A 80 16.34 11.73 -11.72
N THR A 81 16.42 11.38 -13.00
CA THR A 81 17.64 11.47 -13.80
C THR A 81 17.47 12.52 -14.88
N ASN A 82 18.38 13.49 -14.95
CA ASN A 82 18.44 14.47 -16.03
C ASN A 82 19.64 14.15 -16.93
N TYR A 83 19.36 13.90 -18.21
CA TYR A 83 20.33 13.53 -19.24
C TYR A 83 20.50 14.62 -20.32
N MET A 84 20.33 15.89 -19.92
CA MET A 84 20.54 17.05 -20.81
C MET A 84 22.01 17.29 -21.15
N GLY A 85 22.91 17.05 -20.19
CA GLY A 85 24.34 17.35 -20.28
C GLY A 85 25.19 16.27 -20.96
N THR A 86 26.50 16.42 -20.88
CA THR A 86 27.50 15.42 -21.33
C THR A 86 27.54 14.17 -20.46
N SER A 87 27.07 14.30 -19.22
CA SER A 87 26.97 13.24 -18.23
C SER A 87 25.61 13.34 -17.55
N ASP A 88 25.01 12.19 -17.26
CA ASP A 88 23.72 12.13 -16.58
C ASP A 88 23.87 12.57 -15.12
N THR A 89 22.93 13.40 -14.67
CA THR A 89 22.80 13.79 -13.26
C THR A 89 21.59 13.09 -12.66
N TYR A 90 21.58 12.86 -11.35
CA TYR A 90 20.39 12.31 -10.71
C TYR A 90 20.23 12.71 -9.26
N ASP A 91 18.97 12.82 -8.85
CA ASP A 91 18.55 12.83 -7.46
C ASP A 91 17.86 11.50 -7.16
N LYS A 92 18.20 10.89 -6.03
CA LYS A 92 17.61 9.63 -5.60
C LYS A 92 17.21 9.73 -4.14
N VAL A 93 15.99 9.32 -3.83
CA VAL A 93 15.49 9.20 -2.46
C VAL A 93 15.08 7.75 -2.22
N SER A 94 15.48 7.21 -1.09
CA SER A 94 15.04 5.89 -0.62
C SER A 94 14.41 6.03 0.75
N ASN A 95 13.25 5.40 0.95
CA ASN A 95 12.51 5.42 2.19
C ASN A 95 12.35 4.01 2.77
N PHE A 96 12.44 3.95 4.10
CA PHE A 96 12.13 2.79 4.90
C PHE A 96 11.26 3.21 6.08
N GLY A 97 10.18 2.49 6.33
CA GLY A 97 9.31 2.71 7.47
C GLY A 97 8.82 1.42 8.09
N ILE A 98 8.50 1.51 9.38
CA ILE A 98 7.86 0.45 10.16
C ILE A 98 6.78 1.09 11.04
N GLY A 99 5.62 0.46 11.07
CA GLY A 99 4.46 0.91 11.80
C GLY A 99 3.71 -0.24 12.45
N ALA A 100 2.81 0.14 13.35
CA ALA A 100 1.78 -0.72 13.88
C ALA A 100 0.42 -0.11 13.56
N TYR A 101 -0.57 -0.96 13.35
CA TYR A 101 -1.93 -0.53 13.06
C TYR A 101 -2.98 -1.35 13.80
N GLY A 102 -4.14 -0.72 14.00
CA GLY A 102 -5.40 -1.35 14.39
C GLY A 102 -6.45 -1.11 13.30
N ARG A 103 -7.11 -2.17 12.86
CA ARG A 103 -8.09 -2.16 11.77
C ARG A 103 -9.43 -2.69 12.27
N TYR A 104 -10.50 -1.92 12.06
CA TYR A 104 -11.87 -2.30 12.41
C TYR A 104 -12.74 -2.43 11.16
N TYR A 105 -13.26 -3.63 10.92
CA TYR A 105 -14.19 -3.95 9.86
C TYR A 105 -15.62 -3.63 10.31
N PHE A 106 -16.17 -2.54 9.79
CA PHE A 106 -17.42 -1.96 10.29
C PHE A 106 -18.63 -2.25 9.39
N LEU A 107 -18.42 -2.57 8.12
CA LEU A 107 -19.50 -2.77 7.17
C LEU A 107 -19.15 -3.80 6.10
N ASP A 108 -20.08 -4.73 5.91
CA ASP A 108 -20.06 -5.76 4.87
C ASP A 108 -20.99 -5.34 3.74
N LEU A 109 -20.44 -5.17 2.53
CA LEU A 109 -21.21 -4.80 1.34
C LEU A 109 -21.46 -6.04 0.49
N GLY A 110 -22.53 -6.77 0.83
CA GLY A 110 -22.78 -8.10 0.28
C GLY A 110 -21.83 -9.14 0.86
N SER A 111 -21.60 -10.25 0.15
CA SER A 111 -20.77 -11.34 0.68
C SER A 111 -19.28 -11.07 0.58
N ARG A 112 -18.82 -10.46 -0.52
CA ARG A 112 -17.37 -10.38 -0.86
C ARG A 112 -16.67 -9.09 -0.47
N PHE A 113 -17.39 -7.98 -0.24
CA PHE A 113 -16.76 -6.71 0.12
C PHE A 113 -16.78 -6.50 1.63
N LYS A 114 -15.59 -6.28 2.20
CA LYS A 114 -15.39 -5.96 3.62
C LYS A 114 -14.72 -4.60 3.71
N THR A 115 -15.41 -3.63 4.30
CA THR A 115 -14.89 -2.27 4.48
C THR A 115 -14.28 -2.13 5.87
N TYR A 116 -13.23 -1.33 6.00
CA TYR A 116 -12.56 -1.12 7.27
C TYR A 116 -12.13 0.32 7.48
N ALA A 117 -12.02 0.70 8.76
CA ALA A 117 -11.28 1.86 9.21
C ALA A 117 -9.97 1.39 9.84
N GLN A 118 -8.89 2.13 9.63
CA GLN A 118 -7.57 1.80 10.14
C GLN A 118 -6.95 3.00 10.85
N LEU A 119 -6.40 2.75 12.03
CA LEU A 119 -5.49 3.66 12.72
C LEU A 119 -4.10 3.07 12.66
N ALA A 120 -3.11 3.86 12.24
CA ALA A 120 -1.73 3.44 12.15
C ALA A 120 -0.80 4.48 12.77
N ALA A 121 0.30 4.04 13.35
CA ALA A 121 1.37 4.90 13.81
C ALA A 121 2.72 4.22 13.58
N GLY A 122 3.74 4.99 13.22
CA GLY A 122 5.01 4.42 12.82
C GLY A 122 6.16 5.40 12.76
N TYR A 123 7.32 4.83 12.51
CA TYR A 123 8.57 5.53 12.27
C TYR A 123 8.96 5.37 10.80
N GLN A 124 9.51 6.44 10.22
CA GLN A 124 10.06 6.43 8.87
C GLN A 124 11.43 7.10 8.83
N GLN A 125 12.26 6.63 7.92
CA GLN A 125 13.51 7.28 7.53
C GLN A 125 13.60 7.41 6.02
N ALA A 126 14.22 8.49 5.57
CA ALA A 126 14.58 8.72 4.18
C ALA A 126 16.06 9.06 4.07
N THR A 127 16.73 8.49 3.07
CA THR A 127 18.10 8.82 2.67
C THR A 127 18.09 9.32 1.24
N GLY A 128 18.94 10.29 0.92
CA GLY A 128 19.07 10.82 -0.42
C GLY A 128 20.49 10.71 -0.97
N GLU A 129 20.61 10.67 -2.29
CA GLU A 129 21.86 10.79 -3.03
C GLU A 129 21.64 11.84 -4.12
N ILE A 130 22.62 12.72 -4.33
CA ILE A 130 22.66 13.69 -5.43
C ILE A 130 23.92 13.42 -6.24
N ASN A 131 23.79 13.21 -7.53
CA ASN A 131 24.89 13.05 -8.47
C ASN A 131 24.89 14.20 -9.49
N ASP A 132 26.01 14.91 -9.58
CA ASP A 132 26.19 16.08 -10.44
C ASP A 132 26.81 15.74 -11.81
N GLY A 133 26.87 14.45 -12.17
CA GLY A 133 27.52 13.94 -13.38
C GLY A 133 29.00 13.63 -13.21
N THR A 134 29.63 14.02 -12.10
CA THR A 134 31.05 13.78 -11.81
C THR A 134 31.29 13.10 -10.47
N SER A 135 30.44 13.37 -9.48
CA SER A 135 30.52 12.83 -8.13
C SER A 135 29.12 12.56 -7.56
N THR A 136 29.03 11.70 -6.56
CA THR A 136 27.80 11.44 -5.80
C THR A 136 27.99 11.88 -4.36
N LEU A 137 27.04 12.66 -3.86
CA LEU A 137 26.99 13.14 -2.48
C LEU A 137 25.75 12.56 -1.77
N ASP A 138 25.95 12.07 -0.55
CA ASP A 138 24.86 11.62 0.31
C ASP A 138 24.18 12.83 0.99
N VAL A 139 22.86 12.86 0.93
CA VAL A 139 22.01 13.86 1.59
C VAL A 139 21.77 13.42 3.04
N PRO A 140 21.74 14.36 4.03
CA PRO A 140 21.45 14.04 5.41
C PRO A 140 20.18 13.21 5.58
N LYS A 141 20.28 12.14 6.37
CA LYS A 141 19.13 11.27 6.66
C LYS A 141 18.03 12.08 7.34
N ILE A 142 16.80 11.89 6.86
CA ILE A 142 15.59 12.43 7.47
C ILE A 142 14.91 11.32 8.25
N LYS A 143 14.49 11.61 9.47
CA LYS A 143 13.78 10.67 10.36
C LYS A 143 12.48 11.31 10.81
N GLY A 144 11.44 10.51 10.99
CA GLY A 144 10.12 11.01 11.30
C GLY A 144 9.25 9.99 12.00
N PHE A 145 8.26 10.49 12.74
CA PHE A 145 7.16 9.69 13.28
C PHE A 145 5.86 10.17 12.66
N GLY A 146 4.94 9.25 12.44
CA GLY A 146 3.62 9.57 11.91
C GLY A 146 2.54 8.78 12.60
N ALA A 147 1.33 9.34 12.60
CA ALA A 147 0.10 8.66 12.94
C ALA A 147 -1.00 9.07 11.96
N GLY A 148 -1.86 8.14 11.58
CA GLY A 148 -2.89 8.35 10.58
C GLY A 148 -4.13 7.52 10.83
N ALA A 149 -5.25 8.01 10.32
CA ALA A 149 -6.53 7.34 10.30
C ALA A 149 -7.06 7.34 8.86
N GLY A 150 -7.39 6.16 8.34
CA GLY A 150 -7.84 5.96 6.97
C GLY A 150 -8.96 4.93 6.86
N LEU A 151 -9.48 4.80 5.64
CA LEU A 151 -10.47 3.79 5.29
C LEU A 151 -9.91 2.84 4.23
N GLY A 152 -10.54 1.68 4.06
CA GLY A 152 -10.19 0.76 2.99
C GLY A 152 -11.26 -0.29 2.75
N VAL A 153 -11.05 -1.07 1.69
CA VAL A 153 -11.93 -2.14 1.25
C VAL A 153 -11.12 -3.37 0.88
N ASN A 154 -11.57 -4.53 1.33
CA ASN A 154 -11.16 -5.82 0.80
C ASN A 154 -12.27 -6.40 -0.08
N TYR A 155 -11.92 -6.87 -1.27
CA TYR A 155 -12.79 -7.64 -2.15
C TYR A 155 -12.31 -9.08 -2.25
N PHE A 156 -13.04 -10.02 -1.68
CA PHE A 156 -12.69 -11.43 -1.69
C PHE A 156 -12.89 -12.06 -3.09
N VAL A 157 -11.78 -12.46 -3.70
CA VAL A 157 -11.75 -13.24 -4.94
C VAL A 157 -12.02 -14.71 -4.61
N THR A 158 -11.38 -15.20 -3.56
CA THR A 158 -11.58 -16.53 -2.93
C THR A 158 -11.73 -16.35 -1.41
N GLU A 159 -12.02 -17.39 -0.64
CA GLU A 159 -12.08 -17.31 0.84
C GLU A 159 -10.76 -16.88 1.50
N ASN A 160 -9.63 -17.12 0.84
CA ASN A 160 -8.29 -16.85 1.36
C ASN A 160 -7.56 -15.72 0.64
N ILE A 161 -8.09 -15.20 -0.47
CA ILE A 161 -7.44 -14.16 -1.27
C ILE A 161 -8.44 -13.04 -1.50
N ALA A 162 -8.09 -11.85 -1.02
CA ALA A 162 -8.81 -10.62 -1.29
C ALA A 162 -7.90 -9.61 -2.00
N ILE A 163 -8.51 -8.79 -2.85
CA ILE A 163 -7.89 -7.58 -3.35
C ILE A 163 -8.09 -6.51 -2.27
N ASN A 164 -7.02 -5.82 -1.89
CA ASN A 164 -7.04 -4.69 -0.99
C ASN A 164 -7.03 -3.38 -1.77
N PHE A 165 -7.93 -2.49 -1.37
CA PHE A 165 -7.99 -1.10 -1.81
C PHE A 165 -7.87 -0.22 -0.58
N GLY A 166 -6.65 0.25 -0.30
CA GLY A 166 -6.42 1.27 0.71
C GLY A 166 -6.88 2.63 0.17
N LEU A 167 -7.76 3.30 0.88
CA LEU A 167 -8.14 4.69 0.58
C LEU A 167 -7.15 5.63 1.29
N THR A 168 -7.04 6.86 0.78
CA THR A 168 -6.18 7.91 1.37
C THR A 168 -6.57 8.17 2.83
N ASP A 169 -5.57 8.48 3.67
CA ASP A 169 -5.79 8.87 5.06
C ASP A 169 -6.77 10.05 5.15
N LEU A 170 -7.79 9.89 5.98
CA LEU A 170 -8.74 10.96 6.29
C LEU A 170 -8.08 12.01 7.18
N VAL A 171 -7.24 11.59 8.11
CA VAL A 171 -6.48 12.46 9.00
C VAL A 171 -5.09 11.88 9.20
N SER A 172 -4.05 12.71 9.17
CA SER A 172 -2.70 12.30 9.50
C SER A 172 -1.91 13.40 10.20
N PHE A 173 -0.99 13.00 11.06
CA PHE A 173 0.02 13.84 11.68
C PHE A 173 1.38 13.21 11.45
N GLY A 174 2.38 14.03 11.15
CA GLY A 174 3.74 13.56 10.94
C GLY A 174 4.78 14.57 11.38
N THR A 175 5.94 14.07 11.80
CA THR A 175 7.14 14.85 12.07
C THR A 175 8.24 14.43 11.11
N ALA A 176 9.11 15.36 10.76
CA ALA A 176 10.31 15.08 9.98
C ALA A 176 11.48 15.92 10.50
N LYS A 177 12.64 15.29 10.66
CA LYS A 177 13.86 15.94 11.12
C LYS A 177 15.05 15.41 10.34
N ALA A 178 15.74 16.31 9.65
CA ALA A 178 17.04 16.02 9.05
C ALA A 178 18.13 15.95 10.13
N ASP A 179 19.13 15.08 9.94
CA ASP A 179 20.30 15.03 10.82
C ASP A 179 21.01 16.39 10.83
N GLY A 180 21.18 16.97 12.04
CA GLY A 180 21.70 18.33 12.24
C GLY A 180 20.70 19.48 12.01
N GLY A 181 19.47 19.18 11.57
CA GLY A 181 18.43 20.16 11.27
C GLY A 181 17.37 20.37 12.37
N LYS A 182 16.47 21.33 12.13
CA LYS A 182 15.26 21.55 12.93
C LYS A 182 14.16 20.56 12.52
N SER A 183 13.28 20.22 13.47
CA SER A 183 12.10 19.40 13.19
C SER A 183 11.02 20.23 12.49
N SER A 184 10.32 19.62 11.55
CA SER A 184 9.05 20.10 10.99
C SER A 184 7.92 19.15 11.36
N ASN A 185 6.71 19.68 11.46
CA ASN A 185 5.50 18.91 11.75
C ASN A 185 4.44 19.26 10.70
N ALA A 186 3.62 18.28 10.33
CA ALA A 186 2.50 18.45 9.42
C ALA A 186 1.26 17.77 10.00
N PHE A 187 0.12 18.42 9.87
CA PHE A 187 -1.20 17.86 10.13
C PHE A 187 -2.02 17.98 8.86
N ASN A 188 -2.66 16.90 8.45
CA ASN A 188 -3.50 16.85 7.27
C ASN A 188 -4.87 16.29 7.66
N ALA A 189 -5.92 16.90 7.12
CA ALA A 189 -7.28 16.38 7.21
C ALA A 189 -7.92 16.47 5.82
N ASN A 190 -8.20 15.31 5.23
CA ASN A 190 -8.83 15.15 3.92
C ASN A 190 -10.35 14.94 4.05
N ILE A 191 -10.94 15.47 5.13
CA ILE A 191 -12.38 15.44 5.36
C ILE A 191 -13.01 16.40 4.34
N ASN A 192 -13.91 15.89 3.50
CA ASN A 192 -14.54 16.64 2.39
C ASN A 192 -13.68 16.81 1.12
N SER A 193 -12.72 15.92 0.88
CA SER A 193 -12.09 15.81 -0.44
C SER A 193 -13.02 15.07 -1.41
N PHE A 194 -13.58 15.79 -2.38
CA PHE A 194 -14.47 15.24 -3.41
C PHE A 194 -13.73 14.64 -4.61
N ASN A 195 -12.40 14.58 -4.56
CA ASN A 195 -11.63 13.92 -5.60
C ASN A 195 -12.01 12.43 -5.65
N ASN A 196 -11.98 11.85 -6.84
CA ASN A 196 -12.28 10.43 -7.02
C ASN A 196 -11.29 9.61 -6.18
N PHE A 197 -11.79 9.01 -5.09
CA PHE A 197 -10.97 8.25 -4.15
C PHE A 197 -10.31 7.02 -4.81
N PHE A 198 -10.82 6.58 -5.97
CA PHE A 198 -10.19 5.56 -6.80
C PHE A 198 -8.92 6.03 -7.51
N ASP A 199 -8.71 7.33 -7.74
CA ASP A 199 -7.50 7.86 -8.40
C ASP A 199 -6.26 7.72 -7.49
N THR A 200 -6.49 7.66 -6.18
CA THR A 200 -5.44 7.49 -5.16
C THR A 200 -5.40 6.08 -4.56
N ALA A 201 -6.31 5.19 -4.99
CA ALA A 201 -6.42 3.87 -4.41
C ALA A 201 -5.14 3.06 -4.66
N LYS A 202 -4.56 2.54 -3.57
CA LYS A 202 -3.43 1.62 -3.67
C LYS A 202 -3.98 0.21 -3.82
N PHE A 203 -3.65 -0.43 -4.94
CA PHE A 203 -3.96 -1.82 -5.19
C PHE A 203 -3.00 -2.72 -4.42
N GLY A 204 -3.55 -3.69 -3.71
CA GLY A 204 -2.79 -4.73 -3.03
C GLY A 204 -3.50 -6.07 -3.03
N LEU A 205 -2.80 -7.10 -2.59
CA LEU A 205 -3.36 -8.42 -2.33
C LEU A 205 -3.29 -8.71 -0.83
N THR A 206 -4.35 -9.31 -0.31
CA THR A 206 -4.46 -9.81 1.05
C THR A 206 -4.65 -11.32 1.00
N PHE A 207 -3.74 -12.03 1.65
CA PHE A 207 -3.83 -13.47 1.88
C PHE A 207 -4.27 -13.70 3.31
N LYS A 208 -5.29 -14.54 3.50
CA LYS A 208 -5.89 -14.91 4.79
C LYS A 208 -5.59 -16.37 5.09
N PHE A 209 -5.11 -16.65 6.30
CA PHE A 209 -4.75 -17.96 6.81
C PHE A 209 -5.53 -18.29 8.07
#